data_AF-A0A5S4UWH6-F1
#
_entry.id   AF-A0A5S4UWH6-F1
#
_cell.length_a   1.000
_cell.length_b   1.000
_cell.length_c   1.000
_cell.angle_alpha   90.00
_cell.angle_beta   90.00
_cell.angle_gamma   90.00
#
_symmetry.space_group_name_H-M   'P 1'
#
loop_
_entity.id
_entity.type
_entity.pdbx_description
1 polymer ?
#
loop_
_entity_poly.entity_id
_entity_poly.type
_entity_poly.pdbx_seq_one_letter_code
_entity_poly.pdbx_strand_id
1 'polypeptide(L)'
;MTRDAAGRPGDGNAFSRFFVRVDNALEPIFTTTPLVDDSPPVDEQELRSRPCPVCGRPISEHAFEETNGNVIMECPTDERLPEPLSNGPLNEFGMPATGRRLEKYEERQAREEAEREAQREAREEAEAERA
;
A
#
# COMPACT_ATOMS: atom_id res chain seq x y z
N MET A 1 38.75 -9.03 1.64
CA MET A 1 38.51 -10.44 2.05
C MET A 1 37.95 -10.49 3.47
N THR A 2 36.84 -9.81 3.73
CA THR A 2 36.18 -9.70 5.05
C THR A 2 34.87 -10.50 5.11
N ARG A 3 34.51 -11.20 4.03
CA ARG A 3 33.21 -11.87 3.82
C ARG A 3 33.13 -13.30 4.38
N ASP A 4 34.26 -13.95 4.64
CA ASP A 4 34.30 -15.35 5.11
C ASP A 4 34.29 -15.48 6.65
N ALA A 5 34.47 -14.39 7.39
CA ALA A 5 34.65 -14.41 8.84
C ALA A 5 33.35 -14.29 9.66
N ALA A 6 32.19 -14.08 9.02
CA ALA A 6 30.92 -13.84 9.71
C ALA A 6 30.09 -15.11 10.01
N GLY A 7 30.58 -16.31 9.67
CA GLY A 7 29.86 -17.57 9.85
C GLY A 7 30.25 -18.33 11.13
N ARG A 8 29.27 -18.94 11.81
CA ARG A 8 29.50 -19.92 12.88
C ARG A 8 30.13 -21.18 12.27
N PRO A 9 31.16 -21.80 12.90
CA PRO A 9 31.80 -22.99 12.35
C PRO A 9 30.78 -24.14 12.26
N GLY A 10 30.56 -24.64 11.03
CA GLY A 10 29.66 -25.76 10.72
C GLY A 10 28.50 -25.42 9.80
N ASP A 11 28.06 -24.16 9.73
CA ASP A 11 26.85 -23.79 8.96
C ASP A 11 27.13 -23.20 7.58
N GLY A 12 28.39 -23.06 7.15
CA GLY A 12 28.70 -22.32 5.93
C GLY A 12 28.27 -20.84 6.03
N ASN A 13 28.52 -20.04 4.99
CA ASN A 13 28.27 -18.60 5.07
C ASN A 13 26.76 -18.29 5.10
N ALA A 14 26.18 -18.17 6.30
CA ALA A 14 24.76 -17.83 6.51
C ALA A 14 24.37 -16.53 5.80
N PHE A 15 25.32 -15.60 5.65
CA PHE A 15 25.14 -14.38 4.87
C PHE A 15 24.89 -14.70 3.40
N SER A 16 25.69 -15.57 2.78
CA SER A 16 25.48 -15.98 1.39
C SER A 16 24.14 -16.70 1.18
N ARG A 17 23.69 -17.50 2.15
CA ARG A 17 22.37 -18.16 2.07
C ARG A 17 21.21 -17.17 2.11
N PHE A 18 21.35 -16.07 2.84
CA PHE A 18 20.36 -15.00 2.84
C PHE A 18 20.23 -14.39 1.43
N PHE A 19 21.33 -14.02 0.78
CA PHE A 19 21.28 -13.46 -0.57
C PHE A 19 20.76 -14.46 -1.60
N VAL A 20 21.17 -15.74 -1.53
CA VAL A 20 20.62 -16.79 -2.42
C VAL A 20 19.11 -16.97 -2.21
N ARG A 21 18.62 -16.91 -0.96
CA ARG A 21 17.18 -16.98 -0.67
C ARG A 21 16.44 -15.76 -1.23
N VAL A 22 17.01 -14.57 -1.07
CA VAL A 22 16.43 -13.32 -1.59
C VAL A 22 16.41 -13.34 -3.11
N ASP A 23 17.53 -13.69 -3.75
CA ASP A 23 17.62 -13.80 -5.21
C ASP A 23 16.61 -14.83 -5.75
N ASN A 24 16.52 -16.03 -5.17
CA ASN A 24 15.53 -17.03 -5.60
C ASN A 24 14.07 -16.57 -5.40
N ALA A 25 13.80 -15.73 -4.40
CA ALA A 25 12.47 -15.19 -4.16
C ALA A 25 12.12 -14.05 -5.13
N LEU A 26 13.14 -13.30 -5.58
CA LEU A 26 13.00 -12.16 -6.47
C LEU A 26 13.13 -12.51 -7.95
N GLU A 27 13.88 -13.57 -8.30
CA GLU A 27 14.07 -14.07 -9.66
C GLU A 27 12.75 -14.16 -10.44
N PRO A 28 11.68 -14.82 -9.95
CA PRO A 28 10.42 -14.92 -10.71
C PRO A 28 9.62 -13.60 -10.81
N ILE A 29 9.97 -12.58 -10.03
CA ILE A 29 9.38 -11.24 -10.13
C ILE A 29 10.08 -10.42 -11.23
N PHE A 30 11.39 -10.64 -11.38
CA PHE A 30 12.24 -9.95 -12.36
C PHE A 30 12.49 -10.75 -13.63
N THR A 31 12.02 -12.01 -13.73
CA THR A 31 11.98 -12.69 -15.02
C THR A 31 11.15 -11.84 -15.95
N THR A 32 11.80 -11.39 -17.02
CA THR A 32 11.21 -10.70 -18.16
C THR A 32 9.83 -11.31 -18.40
N THR A 33 8.78 -10.51 -18.18
CA THR A 33 7.48 -10.80 -18.79
C THR A 33 7.78 -11.19 -20.23
N PRO A 34 7.35 -12.37 -20.71
CA PRO A 34 7.50 -12.66 -22.11
C PRO A 34 6.87 -11.49 -22.85
N LEU A 35 7.69 -10.68 -23.55
CA LEU A 35 7.24 -9.77 -24.58
C LEU A 35 6.78 -10.64 -25.76
N VAL A 36 5.80 -11.48 -25.51
CA VAL A 36 4.95 -12.05 -26.53
C VAL A 36 3.69 -11.24 -26.38
N ASP A 37 3.63 -10.17 -27.17
CA ASP A 37 2.46 -9.32 -27.33
C ASP A 37 1.39 -10.11 -28.12
N ASP A 38 0.96 -11.26 -27.58
CA ASP A 38 -0.22 -12.02 -27.99
C ASP A 38 -1.48 -11.48 -27.29
N SER A 39 -1.38 -10.30 -26.66
CA SER A 39 -2.58 -9.61 -26.22
C SER A 39 -3.39 -9.24 -27.45
N PRO A 40 -4.71 -9.53 -27.49
CA PRO A 40 -5.54 -9.03 -28.57
C PRO A 40 -5.33 -7.51 -28.67
N PRO A 41 -5.30 -6.95 -29.90
CA PRO A 41 -5.11 -5.52 -30.08
C PRO A 41 -6.09 -4.79 -29.16
N VAL A 42 -5.56 -3.95 -28.30
CA VAL A 42 -6.38 -3.25 -27.31
C VAL A 42 -7.41 -2.43 -28.08
N ASP A 43 -8.69 -2.69 -27.84
CA ASP A 43 -9.75 -1.95 -28.51
C ASP A 43 -9.68 -0.48 -28.07
N GLU A 44 -9.33 0.40 -28.99
CA GLU A 44 -9.26 1.84 -28.72
C GLU A 44 -10.60 2.40 -28.23
N GLN A 45 -11.73 1.81 -28.64
CA GLN A 45 -13.05 2.22 -28.16
C GLN A 45 -13.25 1.81 -26.69
N GLU A 46 -12.75 0.66 -26.28
CA GLU A 46 -12.76 0.24 -24.87
C GLU A 46 -11.91 1.20 -24.03
N LEU A 47 -10.69 1.52 -24.48
CA LEU A 47 -9.82 2.46 -23.77
C LEU A 47 -10.45 3.85 -23.62
N ARG A 48 -11.08 4.35 -24.69
CA ARG A 48 -11.73 5.65 -24.71
C ARG A 48 -12.98 5.70 -23.81
N SER A 49 -13.66 4.57 -23.63
CA SER A 49 -14.87 4.46 -22.80
C SER A 49 -14.57 4.14 -21.32
N ARG A 50 -13.32 3.85 -20.96
CA ARG A 50 -12.94 3.65 -19.56
C ARG A 50 -13.21 4.92 -18.74
N PRO A 51 -13.65 4.78 -17.48
CA PRO A 51 -13.90 5.93 -16.61
C PRO A 51 -12.58 6.53 -16.11
N CYS A 52 -12.48 7.85 -16.12
CA CYS A 52 -11.39 8.58 -15.49
C CYS A 52 -11.42 8.37 -13.97
N PRO A 53 -10.28 8.06 -13.32
CA PRO A 53 -10.23 7.81 -11.88
C PRO A 53 -10.48 9.06 -11.03
N VAL A 54 -10.47 10.26 -11.64
CA VAL A 54 -10.68 11.54 -10.95
C VAL A 54 -12.13 11.99 -11.03
N CYS A 55 -12.73 12.03 -12.22
CA CYS A 55 -14.09 12.56 -12.42
C CYS A 55 -15.15 11.49 -12.75
N GLY A 56 -14.73 10.24 -12.99
CA GLY A 56 -15.61 9.13 -13.38
C GLY A 56 -16.14 9.19 -14.82
N ARG A 57 -15.92 10.28 -15.57
CA ARG A 57 -16.34 10.43 -16.97
C ARG A 57 -15.47 9.61 -17.93
N PRO A 58 -15.95 9.25 -19.13
CA PRO A 58 -15.15 8.57 -20.15
C PRO A 58 -13.85 9.32 -20.46
N ILE A 59 -12.74 8.58 -20.64
CA ILE A 59 -11.43 9.15 -21.02
C ILE A 59 -11.51 9.92 -22.34
N SER A 60 -12.41 9.54 -23.26
CA SER A 60 -12.65 10.27 -24.51
C SER A 60 -13.06 11.73 -24.35
N GLU A 61 -13.56 12.13 -23.18
CA GLU A 61 -13.93 13.52 -22.89
C GLU A 61 -12.73 14.38 -22.42
N HIS A 62 -11.54 13.79 -22.27
CA HIS A 62 -10.34 14.45 -21.79
C HIS A 62 -9.52 15.02 -22.95
N ALA A 63 -8.85 16.15 -22.71
CA ALA A 63 -7.89 16.70 -23.67
C ALA A 63 -6.51 16.08 -23.43
N PHE A 64 -5.77 15.82 -24.51
CA PHE A 64 -4.40 15.32 -24.46
C PHE A 64 -3.49 16.35 -25.10
N GLU A 65 -2.54 16.86 -24.32
CA GLU A 65 -1.49 17.74 -24.82
C GLU A 65 -0.18 16.96 -24.90
N GLU A 66 0.40 16.91 -26.10
CA GLU A 66 1.69 16.29 -26.34
C GLU A 66 2.77 17.37 -26.47
N THR A 67 3.52 17.61 -25.39
CA THR A 67 4.56 18.63 -25.36
C THR A 67 5.90 18.00 -25.02
N ASN A 68 6.90 18.19 -25.88
CA ASN A 68 8.29 17.73 -25.69
C ASN A 68 8.44 16.23 -25.38
N GLY A 69 7.58 15.38 -25.94
CA GLY A 69 7.61 13.93 -25.72
C GLY A 69 6.94 13.47 -24.42
N ASN A 70 6.32 14.38 -23.67
CA ASN A 70 5.42 14.05 -22.57
C ASN A 70 3.97 14.20 -23.03
N VAL A 71 3.12 13.26 -22.63
CA VAL A 71 1.67 13.33 -22.84
C VAL A 71 1.01 13.73 -21.52
N ILE A 72 0.34 14.88 -21.51
CA ILE A 72 -0.45 15.38 -20.38
C ILE A 72 -1.92 15.16 -20.71
N MET A 73 -2.66 14.53 -19.81
CA MET A 73 -4.12 14.36 -19.91
C MET A 73 -4.81 15.37 -18.99
N GLU A 74 -5.66 16.21 -19.55
CA GLU A 74 -6.43 17.22 -18.82
C GLU A 74 -7.86 16.74 -18.56
N CYS A 75 -8.26 16.78 -17.29
CA CYS A 75 -9.61 16.42 -16.88
C CYS A 75 -10.59 17.57 -17.16
N PRO A 76 -11.74 17.33 -17.82
CA PRO A 76 -12.70 18.39 -18.15
C PRO A 76 -13.52 18.87 -16.93
N THR A 77 -13.23 18.34 -15.74
CA THR A 77 -13.96 18.64 -14.50
C THR A 77 -13.11 19.55 -13.62
N ASP A 78 -13.59 20.75 -13.35
CA ASP A 78 -12.98 21.69 -12.38
C ASP A 78 -13.31 21.32 -10.93
N GLU A 79 -14.36 20.50 -10.74
CA GLU A 79 -14.74 19.93 -9.46
C GLU A 79 -13.83 18.74 -9.12
N ARG A 80 -12.71 19.03 -8.47
CA ARG A 80 -11.93 17.98 -7.82
C ARG A 80 -12.84 17.34 -6.77
N LEU A 81 -13.22 16.07 -6.97
CA LEU A 81 -13.99 15.33 -5.98
C LEU A 81 -13.25 15.43 -4.62
N PRO A 82 -13.97 15.66 -3.51
CA PRO A 82 -13.33 15.68 -2.21
C PRO A 82 -12.59 14.35 -2.02
N GLU A 83 -11.37 14.42 -1.48
CA GLU A 83 -10.63 13.20 -1.14
C GLU A 83 -11.55 12.29 -0.31
N PRO A 84 -11.68 11.00 -0.67
CA PRO A 84 -12.50 10.09 0.09
C PRO A 84 -11.98 10.10 1.53
N LEU A 85 -12.84 10.48 2.47
CA LEU A 85 -12.53 10.49 3.89
C LEU A 85 -12.21 9.05 4.34
N SER A 86 -10.95 8.67 4.33
CA SER A 86 -10.50 7.45 4.98
C SER A 86 -10.35 7.73 6.48
N ASN A 87 -11.43 7.58 7.24
CA ASN A 87 -11.40 7.69 8.70
C ASN A 87 -10.77 6.46 9.38
N GLY A 88 -10.34 5.46 8.59
CA GLY A 88 -9.76 4.21 9.07
C GLY A 88 -8.23 4.20 9.08
N PRO A 89 -7.62 3.19 9.72
CA PRO A 89 -6.17 3.04 9.72
C PRO A 89 -5.64 2.80 8.30
N LEU A 90 -4.54 3.47 7.97
CA LEU A 90 -3.84 3.31 6.69
C LEU A 90 -2.69 2.32 6.82
N ASN A 91 -2.37 1.63 5.72
CA ASN A 91 -1.16 0.81 5.59
C ASN A 91 0.07 1.66 5.18
N GLU A 92 1.24 1.02 5.03
CA GLU A 92 2.49 1.71 4.66
C GLU A 92 2.48 2.39 3.28
N PHE A 93 1.50 2.09 2.44
CA PHE A 93 1.32 2.72 1.12
C PHE A 93 0.28 3.85 1.13
N GLY A 94 -0.23 4.23 2.31
CA GLY A 94 -1.27 5.25 2.43
C GLY A 94 -2.65 4.78 1.95
N MET A 95 -2.86 3.47 1.80
CA MET A 95 -4.17 2.90 1.45
C MET A 95 -4.90 2.41 2.71
N PRO A 96 -6.24 2.32 2.70
CA PRO A 96 -6.99 1.71 3.80
C PRO A 96 -6.42 0.34 4.18
N ALA A 97 -6.17 0.12 5.47
CA ALA A 97 -5.72 -1.18 5.96
C ALA A 97 -6.83 -2.22 5.77
N THR A 98 -6.46 -3.41 5.31
CA THR A 98 -7.39 -4.53 5.06
C THR A 98 -6.88 -5.83 5.68
N GLY A 99 -7.79 -6.79 5.85
CA GLY A 99 -7.48 -8.14 6.36
C GLY A 99 -6.76 -8.14 7.71
N ARG A 100 -5.74 -8.99 7.84
CA ARG A 100 -4.96 -9.17 9.08
C ARG A 100 -4.36 -7.88 9.65
N ARG A 101 -4.10 -6.87 8.82
CA ARG A 101 -3.59 -5.59 9.33
C ARG A 101 -4.69 -4.81 10.01
N LEU A 102 -5.88 -4.78 9.43
CA LEU A 102 -7.05 -4.12 10.03
C LEU A 102 -7.39 -4.75 11.38
N GLU A 103 -7.43 -6.09 11.46
CA GLU A 103 -7.65 -6.84 12.71
C GLU A 103 -6.69 -6.39 13.82
N LYS A 104 -5.39 -6.27 13.52
CA LYS A 104 -4.39 -5.79 14.49
C LYS A 104 -4.60 -4.36 14.95
N TYR A 105 -5.15 -3.50 14.09
CA TYR A 105 -5.48 -2.12 14.48
C TYR A 105 -6.69 -2.10 15.41
N GLU A 106 -7.73 -2.86 15.09
CA GLU A 106 -8.93 -2.99 15.92
C GLU A 106 -8.60 -3.57 17.30
N GLU A 107 -7.80 -4.63 17.37
CA GLU A 107 -7.32 -5.19 18.64
C GLU A 107 -6.54 -4.18 19.48
N ARG A 108 -5.70 -3.37 18.83
CA ARG A 108 -4.92 -2.34 19.51
C ARG A 108 -5.83 -1.24 20.05
N GLN A 109 -6.79 -0.76 19.25
CA GLN A 109 -7.74 0.27 19.67
C GLN A 109 -8.59 -0.22 20.84
N ALA A 110 -9.12 -1.44 20.78
CA ALA A 110 -9.89 -2.03 21.87
C ALA A 110 -9.07 -2.13 23.17
N ARG A 111 -7.80 -2.50 23.08
CA ARG A 111 -6.91 -2.54 24.25
C ARG A 111 -6.67 -1.15 24.85
N GLU A 112 -6.42 -0.16 24.00
CA GLU A 112 -6.19 1.23 24.43
C GLU A 112 -7.46 1.87 25.02
N GLU A 113 -8.64 1.47 24.56
CA GLU A 113 -9.92 1.93 25.10
C GLU A 113 -10.20 1.29 26.47
N ALA A 114 -10.00 -0.02 26.59
CA ALA A 114 -10.13 -0.72 27.87
C ALA A 114 -9.15 -0.19 28.94
N GLU A 115 -7.92 0.12 28.55
CA GLU A 115 -6.93 0.72 29.45
C GLU A 115 -7.36 2.12 29.91
N ARG A 116 -7.91 2.95 29.00
CA ARG A 116 -8.43 4.28 29.33
C ARG A 116 -9.64 4.22 30.25
N GLU A 117 -10.52 3.26 30.04
CA GLU A 117 -11.66 3.02 30.93
C GLU A 117 -11.21 2.59 32.32
N ALA A 118 -10.30 1.62 32.42
CA ALA A 118 -9.74 1.19 33.70
C ALA A 118 -9.04 2.34 34.45
N GLN A 119 -8.32 3.21 33.74
CA GLN A 119 -7.71 4.41 34.34
C GLN A 119 -8.76 5.41 34.84
N ARG A 120 -9.88 5.55 34.14
CA ARG A 120 -10.99 6.42 34.55
C ARG A 120 -11.63 5.90 35.83
N GLU A 121 -11.97 4.61 35.87
CA GLU A 121 -12.54 3.94 37.05
C GLU A 121 -11.60 4.02 38.25
N ALA A 122 -10.32 3.68 38.09
CA ALA A 122 -9.34 3.76 39.16
C ALA A 122 -9.17 5.20 39.70
N ARG A 123 -9.30 6.22 38.84
CA ARG A 123 -9.26 7.62 39.25
C ARG A 123 -10.50 8.01 40.06
N GLU A 124 -11.68 7.55 39.64
CA GLU A 124 -12.95 7.80 40.34
C GLU A 124 -12.95 7.11 41.72
N GLU A 125 -12.49 5.86 41.81
CA GLU A 125 -12.35 5.15 43.08
C GLU A 125 -11.38 5.86 44.04
N ALA A 126 -10.20 6.27 43.53
CA ALA A 126 -9.22 6.99 44.33
C ALA A 126 -9.69 8.38 44.79
N GLU A 127 -10.61 9.01 44.06
CA GLU A 127 -11.26 10.25 44.47
C GLU A 127 -12.32 10.00 45.55
N ALA A 128 -13.11 8.93 45.42
CA ALA A 128 -14.11 8.53 46.41
C ALA A 128 -13.50 8.15 47.77
N GLU A 129 -12.34 7.50 47.80
CA GLU A 129 -11.63 7.17 49.06
C GLU A 129 -11.04 8.40 49.78
N ARG A 130 -10.90 9.53 49.08
CA ARG A 130 -10.33 10.77 49.64
C ARG A 130 -11.39 11.73 50.19
N ALA A 131 -12.67 11.47 49.93
CA ALA A 131 -13.81 12.29 50.35
C ALA A 131 -14.39 11.81 51.69
#